data_AF-A0A9N9Z784-F1
#
_entry.id   AF-A0A9N9Z784-F1
#
_cell.length_a   1.000
_cell.length_b   1.000
_cell.length_c   1.000
_cell.angle_alpha   90.00
_cell.angle_beta   90.00
_cell.angle_gamma   90.00
#
_symmetry.space_group_name_H-M   'P 1'
#
loop_
_entity.id
_entity.type
_entity.pdbx_description
1 polymer ?
#
loop_
_entity_poly.entity_id
_entity_poly.type
_entity_poly.pdbx_seq_one_letter_code
_entity_poly.pdbx_strand_id
1 'polypeptide(L)'
;MGVSWENIRSLLIFFGPILLPKAYSWYGSFRNSHRGGASIQRVPQPVQIALAVLFGLCCTYIIKTLPYFAPENLFTKTESRIQIPVDVLFNRIAATRPNNALTEEDLALRGKFVNLESRLLYLQFGPRVMAECPFCTSDEPKSYFYYAIPDILWPHLANLVVIAVVTSPTWTGKYGIQWRTLATIAAAVLAIVEISIVSSYNYQGNARALRLGDLDMFFWTLRNYRLVFLALLDGVLGWVLYLSATNRAFTQPPSPAERVEKINRTLLSAKSKMNALGIMRNTALRDEDLRSRSHAYWSHEVRLMNEVMEDRDVIDGVNDALSNRINIQDISRDAESYAENVLQPLDAEL
;
A
#
# COMPACT_ATOMS: atom_id res chain seq x y z
N MET A 1 -15.79 -16.64 -20.69
CA MET A 1 -16.56 -17.41 -19.68
C MET A 1 -16.99 -16.45 -18.60
N GLY A 2 -18.29 -16.24 -18.42
CA GLY A 2 -18.82 -15.40 -17.34
C GLY A 2 -18.76 -16.14 -16.02
N VAL A 3 -18.28 -15.49 -14.97
CA VAL A 3 -18.30 -16.03 -13.60
C VAL A 3 -19.76 -16.27 -13.22
N SER A 4 -20.18 -17.53 -13.13
CA SER A 4 -21.55 -17.87 -12.69
C SER A 4 -21.71 -17.49 -11.21
N TRP A 5 -22.93 -17.09 -10.83
CA TRP A 5 -23.27 -16.76 -9.45
C TRP A 5 -22.96 -17.88 -8.46
N GLU A 6 -23.03 -19.14 -8.93
CA GLU A 6 -22.68 -20.32 -8.13
C GLU A 6 -21.19 -20.37 -7.78
N ASN A 7 -20.30 -19.98 -8.70
CA ASN A 7 -18.86 -19.89 -8.43
C ASN A 7 -18.55 -18.77 -7.43
N ILE A 8 -19.27 -17.64 -7.51
CA ILE A 8 -19.14 -16.54 -6.55
C ILE A 8 -19.63 -16.99 -5.17
N ARG A 9 -20.74 -17.74 -5.11
CA ARG A 9 -21.31 -18.25 -3.87
C ARG A 9 -20.39 -19.28 -3.21
N SER A 10 -19.78 -20.20 -3.96
CA SER A 10 -18.86 -21.19 -3.40
C SER A 10 -17.59 -20.53 -2.84
N LEU A 11 -17.05 -19.54 -3.56
CA LEU A 11 -15.93 -18.72 -3.08
C LEU A 11 -16.29 -17.93 -1.82
N LEU A 12 -17.47 -17.31 -1.77
CA LEU A 12 -17.93 -16.57 -0.60
C LEU A 12 -18.18 -17.45 0.62
N ILE A 13 -18.68 -18.67 0.45
CA ILE A 13 -18.89 -19.61 1.57
C ILE A 13 -17.54 -20.09 2.11
N PHE A 14 -16.57 -20.37 1.23
CA PHE A 14 -15.27 -20.89 1.64
C PHE A 14 -14.36 -19.79 2.22
N PHE A 15 -14.28 -18.63 1.58
CA PHE A 15 -13.40 -17.53 2.00
C PHE A 15 -14.10 -16.50 2.90
N GLY A 16 -15.43 -16.46 2.93
CA GLY A 16 -16.22 -15.53 3.75
C GLY A 16 -15.84 -15.51 5.22
N PRO A 17 -15.70 -16.66 5.91
CA PRO A 17 -15.30 -16.70 7.32
C PRO A 17 -13.92 -16.09 7.60
N ILE A 18 -13.02 -16.07 6.60
CA ILE A 18 -11.66 -15.52 6.72
C ILE A 18 -11.62 -14.05 6.29
N LEU A 19 -12.38 -13.68 5.26
CA LEU A 19 -12.39 -12.34 4.67
C LEU A 19 -13.29 -11.37 5.46
N LEU A 20 -14.46 -11.81 5.94
CA LEU A 20 -15.40 -10.96 6.68
C LEU A 20 -14.79 -10.29 7.93
N PRO A 21 -14.11 -11.01 8.85
CA PRO A 21 -13.53 -10.37 10.02
C PRO A 21 -12.41 -9.38 9.67
N LYS A 22 -11.65 -9.62 8.59
CA LYS A 22 -10.65 -8.67 8.08
C LYS A 22 -11.28 -7.45 7.43
N ALA A 23 -12.31 -7.65 6.61
CA ALA A 23 -13.05 -6.55 6.00
C ALA A 23 -13.74 -5.68 7.06
N TYR A 24 -14.31 -6.30 8.10
CA TYR A 24 -14.90 -5.58 9.22
C TYR A 24 -13.85 -4.81 10.02
N SER A 25 -12.68 -5.40 10.29
CA SER A 25 -11.60 -4.69 10.99
C SER A 25 -11.01 -3.54 10.16
N TRP A 26 -10.91 -3.69 8.84
CA TRP A 26 -10.53 -2.62 7.93
C TRP A 26 -11.56 -1.50 7.87
N TYR A 27 -12.85 -1.84 7.79
CA TYR A 27 -13.94 -0.87 7.84
C TYR A 27 -13.98 -0.13 9.18
N GLY A 28 -13.81 -0.85 10.28
CA GLY A 28 -13.68 -0.28 11.62
C GLY A 28 -12.46 0.63 11.74
N SER A 29 -11.31 0.22 11.19
CA SER A 29 -10.10 1.02 11.19
C SER A 29 -10.27 2.31 10.37
N PHE A 30 -10.87 2.23 9.19
CA PHE A 30 -11.17 3.40 8.36
C PHE A 30 -12.11 4.38 9.08
N ARG A 31 -13.20 3.88 9.66
CA ARG A 31 -14.19 4.70 10.39
C ARG A 31 -13.64 5.29 11.68
N ASN A 32 -12.82 4.53 12.41
CA ASN A 32 -12.27 4.94 13.70
C ASN A 32 -10.96 5.73 13.58
N SER A 33 -10.31 5.78 12.41
CA SER A 33 -9.12 6.61 12.19
C SER A 33 -9.40 8.11 12.45
N HIS A 34 -10.60 8.59 12.13
CA HIS A 34 -11.03 9.96 12.44
C HIS A 34 -11.36 10.20 13.92
N ARG A 35 -11.68 9.14 14.68
CA ARG A 35 -12.08 9.23 16.10
C ARG A 35 -10.94 8.90 17.07
N GLY A 36 -9.88 8.25 16.58
CA GLY A 36 -8.80 7.68 17.39
C GLY A 36 -7.69 8.66 17.81
N GLY A 37 -7.86 9.97 17.60
CA GLY A 37 -6.93 10.99 18.09
C GLY A 37 -5.55 11.00 17.43
N ALA A 38 -5.32 10.23 16.37
CA ALA A 38 -4.09 10.30 15.59
C ALA A 38 -4.10 11.56 14.73
N SER A 39 -3.14 12.46 14.96
CA SER A 39 -3.00 13.66 14.13
C SER A 39 -2.51 13.29 12.73
N ILE A 40 -3.04 13.99 11.73
CA ILE A 40 -2.59 13.87 10.34
C ILE A 40 -1.11 14.26 10.30
N GLN A 41 -0.28 13.34 9.80
CA GLN A 41 1.17 13.53 9.72
C GLN A 41 1.60 13.69 8.26
N ARG A 42 2.70 14.42 8.04
CA ARG A 42 3.40 14.42 6.76
C ARG A 42 3.98 13.02 6.47
N VAL A 43 4.02 12.64 5.19
CA VAL A 43 4.54 11.33 4.76
C VAL A 43 6.02 11.22 5.18
N PRO A 44 6.41 10.16 5.92
CA PRO A 44 7.82 9.90 6.26
C PRO A 44 8.68 9.75 5.00
N GLN A 45 9.91 10.27 5.01
CA GLN A 45 10.82 10.24 3.86
C GLN A 45 11.01 8.85 3.23
N PRO A 46 11.17 7.75 3.99
CA PRO A 46 11.32 6.43 3.39
C PRO A 46 10.06 5.97 2.63
N VAL A 47 8.87 6.35 3.12
CA VAL A 47 7.60 6.06 2.45
C VAL A 47 7.45 6.90 1.18
N GLN A 48 7.95 8.14 1.16
CA GLN A 48 7.94 8.95 -0.07
C GLN A 48 8.75 8.30 -1.19
N ILE A 49 9.92 7.73 -0.88
CA ILE A 49 10.74 7.01 -1.86
C ILE A 49 9.99 5.78 -2.37
N ALA A 50 9.40 4.99 -1.48
CA ALA A 50 8.55 3.85 -1.84
C ALA A 50 7.39 4.25 -2.76
N LEU A 51 6.68 5.34 -2.46
CA LEU A 51 5.60 5.87 -3.30
C LEU A 51 6.11 6.33 -4.67
N ALA A 52 7.28 6.97 -4.72
CA ALA A 52 7.90 7.38 -5.99
C ALA A 52 8.27 6.17 -6.86
N VAL A 53 8.77 5.07 -6.25
CA VAL A 53 9.07 3.82 -6.95
C VAL A 53 7.80 3.17 -7.50
N LEU A 54 6.75 3.03 -6.68
CA LEU A 54 5.47 2.47 -7.14
C LEU A 54 4.82 3.34 -8.24
N PHE A 55 4.90 4.66 -8.10
CA PHE A 55 4.41 5.58 -9.12
C PHE A 55 5.19 5.45 -10.43
N GLY A 56 6.53 5.43 -10.35
CA GLY A 56 7.39 5.21 -11.51
C GLY A 56 7.09 3.89 -12.20
N LEU A 57 6.92 2.81 -11.42
CA LEU A 57 6.58 1.50 -11.95
C LEU A 57 5.20 1.50 -12.66
N CYS A 58 4.18 2.07 -12.01
CA CYS A 58 2.85 2.25 -12.61
C CYS A 58 2.92 3.03 -13.93
N CYS A 59 3.65 4.16 -13.96
CA CYS A 59 3.89 4.91 -15.19
C CYS A 59 4.58 4.06 -16.25
N THR A 60 5.62 3.28 -15.91
CA THR A 60 6.32 2.44 -16.89
C THR A 60 5.40 1.39 -17.49
N TYR A 61 4.53 0.76 -16.70
CA TYR A 61 3.56 -0.21 -17.20
C TYR A 61 2.53 0.44 -18.13
N ILE A 62 1.97 1.58 -17.74
CA ILE A 62 1.02 2.33 -18.57
C ILE A 62 1.71 2.77 -19.88
N ILE A 63 2.91 3.33 -19.82
CA ILE A 63 3.67 3.74 -21.03
C ILE A 63 3.92 2.54 -21.94
N LYS A 64 4.26 1.36 -21.39
CA LYS A 64 4.47 0.14 -22.17
C LYS A 64 3.20 -0.41 -22.84
N THR A 65 2.01 0.07 -22.49
CA THR A 65 0.76 -0.27 -23.22
C THR A 65 0.64 0.46 -24.56
N LEU A 66 1.41 1.55 -24.76
CA LEU A 66 1.40 2.29 -26.02
C LEU A 66 1.88 1.40 -27.18
N PRO A 67 1.30 1.58 -28.39
CA PRO A 67 1.57 0.72 -29.54
C PRO A 67 3.04 0.71 -29.97
N TYR A 68 3.79 1.78 -29.69
CA TYR A 68 5.21 1.87 -29.97
C TYR A 68 6.05 0.82 -29.22
N PHE A 69 5.62 0.41 -28.02
CA PHE A 69 6.33 -0.59 -27.22
C PHE A 69 5.76 -2.00 -27.39
N ALA A 70 4.69 -2.16 -28.17
CA ALA A 70 4.12 -3.46 -28.47
C ALA A 70 4.92 -4.12 -29.60
N PRO A 71 5.17 -5.43 -29.53
CA PRO A 71 5.80 -6.13 -30.63
C PRO A 71 4.90 -6.08 -31.87
N GLU A 72 5.51 -6.07 -33.05
CA GLU A 72 4.80 -5.89 -34.31
C GLU A 72 3.88 -7.09 -34.61
N ASN A 73 2.68 -6.79 -35.10
CA ASN A 73 1.74 -7.80 -35.59
C ASN A 73 1.80 -7.86 -37.12
N LEU A 74 2.23 -9.00 -37.67
CA LEU A 74 2.39 -9.21 -39.11
C LEU A 74 1.08 -9.01 -39.90
N PHE A 75 -0.05 -9.45 -39.35
CA PHE A 75 -1.36 -9.37 -40.01
C PHE A 75 -1.91 -7.94 -40.01
N THR A 76 -1.75 -7.21 -38.89
CA THR A 76 -2.12 -5.80 -38.81
C THR A 76 -1.23 -4.94 -39.69
N LYS A 77 0.08 -5.19 -39.71
CA LYS A 77 1.04 -4.41 -40.50
C LYS A 77 0.81 -4.53 -42.01
N THR A 78 0.43 -5.71 -42.47
CA THR A 78 0.22 -5.99 -43.91
C THR A 78 -1.24 -5.95 -44.34
N GLU A 79 -2.14 -5.60 -43.42
CA GLU A 79 -3.59 -5.63 -43.61
C GLU A 79 -4.09 -6.96 -44.19
N SER A 80 -3.50 -8.07 -43.73
CA SER A 80 -3.74 -9.39 -44.31
C SER A 80 -4.69 -10.23 -43.46
N ARG A 81 -5.55 -11.01 -44.13
CA ARG A 81 -6.38 -12.03 -43.48
C ARG A 81 -5.54 -13.23 -43.02
N ILE A 82 -6.00 -13.95 -42.00
CA ILE A 82 -5.29 -15.12 -41.45
C ILE A 82 -5.05 -16.24 -42.46
N GLN A 83 -5.92 -16.38 -43.46
CA GLN A 83 -5.87 -17.40 -44.53
C GLN A 83 -4.95 -17.04 -45.70
N ILE A 84 -4.24 -15.91 -45.67
CA ILE A 84 -3.33 -15.49 -46.74
C ILE A 84 -2.23 -16.54 -47.01
N PRO A 85 -1.81 -16.80 -48.25
CA PRO A 85 -0.65 -17.66 -48.50
C PRO A 85 0.62 -17.10 -47.83
N VAL A 86 1.47 -17.99 -47.30
CA VAL A 86 2.66 -17.62 -46.50
C VAL A 86 3.60 -16.74 -47.32
N ASP A 87 3.91 -17.14 -48.55
CA ASP A 87 4.83 -16.38 -49.41
C ASP A 87 4.29 -14.98 -49.72
N VAL A 88 2.98 -14.83 -49.89
CA VAL A 88 2.35 -13.52 -50.13
C VAL A 88 2.45 -12.65 -48.88
N LEU A 89 2.24 -13.21 -47.69
CA LEU A 89 2.40 -12.48 -46.43
C LEU A 89 3.84 -11.97 -46.26
N PHE A 90 4.83 -12.85 -46.42
CA PHE A 90 6.24 -12.46 -46.24
C PHE A 90 6.75 -11.55 -47.36
N ASN A 91 6.26 -11.68 -48.60
CA ASN A 91 6.57 -10.70 -49.65
C ASN A 91 6.01 -9.31 -49.32
N ARG A 92 4.80 -9.23 -48.73
CA ARG A 92 4.24 -7.95 -48.24
C ARG A 92 5.04 -7.39 -47.08
N ILE A 93 5.47 -8.22 -46.15
CA ILE A 93 6.35 -7.80 -45.05
C ILE A 93 7.66 -7.27 -45.60
N ALA A 94 8.33 -7.99 -46.50
CA ALA A 94 9.56 -7.56 -47.13
C ALA A 94 9.39 -6.16 -47.76
N ALA A 95 8.29 -5.91 -48.48
CA ALA A 95 7.99 -4.59 -49.05
C ALA A 95 7.82 -3.45 -48.01
N THR A 96 7.55 -3.77 -46.74
CA THR A 96 7.50 -2.78 -45.64
C THR A 96 8.83 -2.62 -44.90
N ARG A 97 9.83 -3.47 -45.17
CA ARG A 97 11.14 -3.43 -44.53
C ARG A 97 12.13 -2.58 -45.34
N PRO A 98 13.18 -2.04 -44.70
CA PRO A 98 14.31 -1.44 -45.41
C PRO A 98 14.92 -2.43 -46.40
N ASN A 99 15.28 -1.95 -47.59
CA ASN A 99 15.88 -2.74 -48.67
C ASN A 99 15.02 -3.87 -49.25
N ASN A 100 13.70 -3.88 -48.99
CA ASN A 100 12.78 -4.92 -49.44
C ASN A 100 13.21 -6.35 -49.03
N ALA A 101 13.87 -6.48 -47.87
CA ALA A 101 14.44 -7.72 -47.39
C ALA A 101 13.82 -8.16 -46.05
N LEU A 102 13.67 -9.47 -45.86
CA LEU A 102 13.21 -10.05 -44.60
C LEU A 102 14.30 -9.94 -43.53
N THR A 103 13.91 -9.65 -42.30
CA THR A 103 14.81 -9.71 -41.14
C THR A 103 15.06 -11.16 -40.71
N GLU A 104 16.05 -11.41 -39.86
CA GLU A 104 16.31 -12.76 -39.32
C GLU A 104 15.11 -13.31 -38.54
N GLU A 105 14.41 -12.45 -37.79
CA GLU A 105 13.18 -12.81 -37.08
C GLU A 105 12.06 -13.17 -38.07
N ASP A 106 11.91 -12.38 -39.15
CA ASP A 106 10.92 -12.67 -40.19
C ASP A 106 11.22 -14.02 -40.89
N LEU A 107 12.49 -14.34 -41.13
CA LEU A 107 12.90 -15.63 -41.70
C LEU A 107 12.61 -16.80 -40.76
N ALA A 108 12.88 -16.64 -39.46
CA ALA A 108 12.56 -17.64 -38.44
C ALA A 108 11.04 -17.88 -38.35
N LEU A 109 10.24 -16.80 -38.36
CA LEU A 109 8.78 -16.88 -38.38
C LEU A 109 8.25 -17.55 -39.65
N ARG A 110 8.84 -17.24 -40.82
CA ARG A 110 8.47 -17.88 -42.09
C ARG A 110 8.64 -19.39 -42.03
N GLY A 111 9.73 -19.87 -41.42
CA GLY A 111 9.98 -21.30 -41.24
C GLY A 111 8.93 -22.00 -40.36
N LYS A 112 8.25 -21.26 -39.47
CA LYS A 112 7.25 -21.81 -38.55
C LYS A 112 5.82 -21.73 -39.09
N PHE A 113 5.55 -20.85 -40.06
CA PHE A 113 4.22 -20.65 -40.65
C PHE A 113 3.86 -21.72 -41.70
N VAL A 114 3.84 -23.00 -41.31
CA VAL A 114 3.61 -24.13 -42.23
C VAL A 114 2.12 -24.34 -42.53
N ASN A 115 1.27 -24.20 -41.52
CA ASN A 115 -0.17 -24.49 -41.59
C ASN A 115 -1.01 -23.36 -40.97
N LEU A 116 -2.34 -23.43 -41.10
CA LEU A 116 -3.23 -22.45 -40.45
C LEU A 116 -3.03 -22.47 -38.92
N GLU A 117 -2.81 -23.65 -38.34
CA GLU A 117 -2.63 -23.85 -36.89
C GLU A 117 -1.49 -23.01 -36.33
N SER A 118 -0.32 -23.03 -36.98
CA SER A 118 0.85 -22.22 -36.58
C SER A 118 0.55 -20.71 -36.56
N ARG A 119 -0.34 -20.23 -37.43
CA ARG A 119 -0.75 -18.82 -37.46
C ARG A 119 -1.73 -18.48 -36.35
N LEU A 120 -2.59 -19.43 -35.96
CA LEU A 120 -3.48 -19.25 -34.81
C LEU A 120 -2.67 -19.24 -33.51
N LEU A 121 -1.67 -20.12 -33.38
CA LEU A 121 -0.73 -20.13 -32.25
C LEU A 121 0.10 -18.84 -32.19
N TYR A 122 0.45 -18.24 -33.33
CA TYR A 122 1.07 -16.90 -33.37
C TYR A 122 0.19 -15.82 -32.75
N LEU A 123 -1.14 -15.86 -32.96
CA LEU A 123 -2.06 -14.91 -32.32
C LEU A 123 -2.18 -15.11 -30.80
N GLN A 124 -1.93 -16.33 -30.31
CA GLN A 124 -1.97 -16.67 -28.89
C GLN A 124 -0.67 -16.34 -28.15
N PHE A 125 0.49 -16.75 -28.69
CA PHE A 125 1.79 -16.68 -28.01
C PHE A 125 2.69 -15.54 -28.50
N GLY A 126 2.39 -14.94 -29.64
CA GLY A 126 3.12 -13.79 -30.18
C GLY A 126 4.37 -14.15 -31.00
N PRO A 127 5.03 -13.14 -31.58
CA PRO A 127 6.13 -13.33 -32.54
C PRO A 127 7.36 -14.02 -31.94
N ARG A 128 7.83 -13.55 -30.77
CA ARG A 128 9.07 -14.05 -30.18
C ARG A 128 9.03 -15.54 -29.85
N VAL A 129 7.96 -16.00 -29.18
CA VAL A 129 7.79 -17.42 -28.82
C VAL A 129 7.73 -18.30 -30.08
N MET A 130 7.05 -17.82 -31.13
CA MET A 130 6.97 -18.54 -32.40
C MET A 130 8.33 -18.61 -33.10
N ALA A 131 9.09 -17.50 -33.12
CA ALA A 131 10.37 -17.40 -33.83
C ALA A 131 11.49 -18.17 -33.12
N GLU A 132 11.61 -18.02 -31.80
CA GLU A 132 12.77 -18.47 -31.03
C GLU A 132 12.66 -19.88 -30.47
N CYS A 133 11.45 -20.48 -30.40
CA CYS A 133 11.30 -21.79 -29.80
C CYS A 133 11.87 -22.92 -30.69
N PRO A 134 12.92 -23.64 -30.24
CA PRO A 134 13.60 -24.63 -31.08
C PRO A 134 12.84 -25.97 -31.15
N PHE A 135 12.13 -26.35 -30.09
CA PHE A 135 11.43 -27.64 -29.99
C PHE A 135 9.90 -27.55 -30.22
N CYS A 136 9.35 -26.36 -30.37
CA CYS A 136 7.91 -26.18 -30.52
C CYS A 136 7.43 -26.52 -31.94
N THR A 137 6.33 -27.26 -32.02
CA THR A 137 5.67 -27.71 -33.25
C THR A 137 4.17 -27.38 -33.20
N SER A 138 3.55 -27.17 -34.37
CA SER A 138 2.11 -26.88 -34.45
C SER A 138 1.23 -28.06 -34.01
N ASP A 139 1.76 -29.28 -34.12
CA ASP A 139 1.02 -30.52 -33.82
C ASP A 139 0.86 -30.73 -32.31
N GLU A 140 1.77 -30.14 -31.52
CA GLU A 140 1.70 -30.13 -30.06
C GLU A 140 1.67 -28.68 -29.53
N PRO A 141 0.50 -28.01 -29.53
CA PRO A 141 0.33 -26.62 -29.08
C PRO A 141 0.85 -26.33 -27.67
N LYS A 142 0.84 -27.34 -26.79
CA LYS A 142 1.33 -27.22 -25.40
C LYS A 142 2.82 -26.91 -25.33
N SER A 143 3.61 -27.31 -26.33
CA SER A 143 5.05 -27.01 -26.39
C SER A 143 5.30 -25.50 -26.36
N TYR A 144 4.54 -24.72 -27.13
CA TYR A 144 4.59 -23.25 -27.12
C TYR A 144 4.15 -22.65 -25.79
N PHE A 145 3.13 -23.22 -25.16
CA PHE A 145 2.68 -22.78 -23.84
C PHE A 145 3.79 -22.92 -22.80
N TYR A 146 4.44 -24.09 -22.71
CA TYR A 146 5.52 -24.31 -21.74
C TYR A 146 6.72 -23.38 -21.99
N TYR A 147 7.06 -23.13 -23.26
CA TYR A 147 8.10 -22.18 -23.61
C TYR A 147 7.72 -20.72 -23.28
N ALA A 148 6.44 -20.35 -23.36
CA ALA A 148 5.96 -19.00 -23.06
C ALA A 148 5.84 -18.69 -21.55
N ILE A 149 5.83 -19.69 -20.66
CA ILE A 149 5.64 -19.48 -19.21
C ILE A 149 6.65 -18.49 -18.61
N PRO A 150 7.96 -18.61 -18.84
CA PRO A 150 8.94 -17.66 -18.29
C PRO A 150 8.65 -16.21 -18.72
N ASP A 151 8.26 -16.01 -19.98
CA ASP A 151 7.95 -14.70 -20.54
C ASP A 151 6.67 -14.09 -19.95
N ILE A 152 5.69 -14.95 -19.67
CA ILE A 152 4.45 -14.55 -19.00
C ILE A 152 4.73 -14.19 -17.54
N LEU A 153 5.54 -14.99 -16.84
CA LEU A 153 5.83 -14.81 -15.41
C LEU A 153 6.81 -13.68 -15.12
N TRP A 154 7.72 -13.35 -16.04
CA TRP A 154 8.78 -12.39 -15.78
C TRP A 154 8.29 -11.02 -15.27
N PRO A 155 7.27 -10.37 -15.88
CA PRO A 155 6.73 -9.11 -15.34
C PRO A 155 6.12 -9.25 -13.94
N HIS A 156 5.50 -10.39 -13.62
CA HIS A 156 4.92 -10.66 -12.30
C HIS A 156 6.01 -10.84 -11.25
N LEU A 157 7.07 -11.59 -11.57
CA LEU A 157 8.21 -11.77 -10.68
C LEU A 157 8.91 -10.45 -10.43
N ALA A 158 9.16 -9.67 -11.48
CA ALA A 158 9.74 -8.34 -11.35
C ALA A 158 8.90 -7.43 -10.44
N ASN A 159 7.56 -7.42 -10.63
CA ASN A 159 6.69 -6.63 -9.77
C ASN A 159 6.69 -7.14 -8.31
N LEU A 160 6.65 -8.45 -8.12
CA LEU A 160 6.68 -9.07 -6.80
C LEU A 160 7.96 -8.70 -6.03
N VAL A 161 9.11 -8.62 -6.70
CA VAL A 161 10.35 -8.12 -6.09
C VAL A 161 10.19 -6.67 -5.64
N VAL A 162 9.64 -5.79 -6.48
CA VAL A 162 9.41 -4.38 -6.10
C VAL A 162 8.45 -4.28 -4.91
N ILE A 163 7.33 -5.02 -4.92
CA ILE A 163 6.40 -5.10 -3.79
C ILE A 163 7.12 -5.57 -2.52
N ALA A 164 7.95 -6.61 -2.62
CA ALA A 164 8.69 -7.15 -1.47
C ALA A 164 9.70 -6.16 -0.88
N VAL A 165 10.31 -5.32 -1.72
CA VAL A 165 11.23 -4.25 -1.29
C VAL A 165 10.44 -3.08 -0.69
N VAL A 166 9.40 -2.59 -1.36
CA VAL A 166 8.57 -1.45 -0.89
C VAL A 166 7.86 -1.76 0.42
N THR A 167 7.40 -2.99 0.62
CA THR A 167 6.72 -3.42 1.86
C THR A 167 7.68 -3.95 2.92
N SER A 168 9.00 -3.86 2.71
CA SER A 168 9.97 -4.32 3.69
C SER A 168 9.98 -3.42 4.94
N PRO A 169 10.20 -3.99 6.14
CA PRO A 169 10.33 -3.19 7.35
C PRO A 169 11.57 -2.28 7.34
N THR A 170 12.59 -2.62 6.55
CA THR A 170 13.79 -1.78 6.40
C THR A 170 13.51 -0.48 5.65
N TRP A 171 12.52 -0.45 4.75
CA TRP A 171 12.23 0.73 3.95
C TRP A 171 11.01 1.49 4.46
N THR A 172 9.86 0.83 4.62
CA THR A 172 8.61 1.51 5.01
C THR A 172 8.20 1.27 6.46
N GLY A 173 8.98 0.50 7.22
CA GLY A 173 8.73 0.20 8.62
C GLY A 173 7.36 -0.45 8.85
N LYS A 174 6.66 0.00 9.89
CA LYS A 174 5.32 -0.49 10.26
C LYS A 174 4.25 -0.22 9.20
N TYR A 175 4.44 0.80 8.36
CA TYR A 175 3.42 1.22 7.40
C TYR A 175 3.25 0.23 6.26
N GLY A 176 4.36 -0.37 5.78
CA GLY A 176 4.33 -1.34 4.68
C GLY A 176 4.23 -2.80 5.09
N ILE A 177 4.76 -3.18 6.27
CA ILE A 177 4.73 -4.58 6.71
C ILE A 177 3.31 -5.14 6.80
N GLN A 178 2.33 -4.32 7.19
CA GLN A 178 0.93 -4.73 7.28
C GLN A 178 0.28 -5.08 5.93
N TRP A 179 0.79 -4.50 4.84
CA TRP A 179 0.29 -4.71 3.49
C TRP A 179 1.05 -5.81 2.74
N ARG A 180 2.25 -6.18 3.23
CA ARG A 180 3.14 -7.16 2.60
C ARG A 180 2.40 -8.43 2.19
N THR A 181 1.76 -9.12 3.14
CA THR A 181 1.11 -10.41 2.90
C THR A 181 -0.03 -10.31 1.88
N LEU A 182 -0.83 -9.25 1.96
CA LEU A 182 -1.95 -9.02 1.04
C LEU A 182 -1.45 -8.70 -0.37
N ALA A 183 -0.44 -7.83 -0.48
CA ALA A 183 0.16 -7.46 -1.75
C ALA A 183 0.85 -8.67 -2.41
N THR A 184 1.56 -9.51 -1.63
CA THR A 184 2.18 -10.72 -2.16
C THR A 184 1.16 -11.75 -2.63
N ILE A 185 0.05 -11.93 -1.89
CA ILE A 185 -1.03 -12.83 -2.31
C ILE A 185 -1.69 -12.30 -3.58
N ALA A 186 -2.00 -11.00 -3.64
CA ALA A 186 -2.61 -10.37 -4.80
C ALA A 186 -1.72 -10.51 -6.06
N ALA A 187 -0.41 -10.26 -5.93
CA ALA A 187 0.55 -10.46 -7.01
C ALA A 187 0.61 -11.92 -7.50
N ALA A 188 0.64 -12.88 -6.58
CA ALA A 188 0.63 -14.30 -6.93
C ALA A 188 -0.67 -14.73 -7.62
N VAL A 189 -1.82 -14.25 -7.13
CA VAL A 189 -3.13 -14.52 -7.74
C VAL A 189 -3.19 -13.96 -9.15
N LEU A 190 -2.73 -12.73 -9.39
CA LEU A 190 -2.69 -12.15 -10.74
C LEU A 190 -1.88 -13.02 -11.72
N ALA A 191 -0.72 -13.52 -11.30
CA ALA A 191 0.11 -14.42 -12.11
C ALA A 191 -0.61 -15.75 -12.43
N ILE A 192 -1.23 -16.37 -11.43
CA ILE A 192 -1.98 -17.63 -11.60
C ILE A 192 -3.17 -17.44 -12.52
N VAL A 193 -3.92 -16.35 -12.34
CA VAL A 193 -5.09 -16.02 -13.18
C VAL A 193 -4.65 -15.85 -14.63
N GLU A 194 -3.55 -15.13 -14.88
CA GLU A 194 -3.05 -14.97 -16.24
C GLU A 194 -2.64 -16.29 -16.89
N ILE A 195 -1.85 -17.11 -16.20
CA ILE A 195 -1.46 -18.45 -16.70
C ILE A 195 -2.71 -19.28 -17.04
N SER A 196 -3.72 -19.22 -16.16
CA SER A 196 -4.98 -19.94 -16.36
C SER A 196 -5.75 -19.44 -17.59
N ILE A 197 -5.78 -18.12 -17.82
CA ILE A 197 -6.39 -17.52 -19.01
C ILE A 197 -5.65 -17.96 -20.28
N VAL A 198 -4.31 -17.90 -20.30
CA VAL A 198 -3.51 -18.34 -21.46
C VAL A 198 -3.71 -19.82 -21.74
N SER A 199 -3.68 -20.66 -20.69
CA SER A 199 -3.80 -22.12 -20.82
C SER A 199 -5.18 -22.58 -21.29
N SER A 200 -6.23 -21.83 -20.97
CA SER A 200 -7.62 -22.18 -21.31
C SER A 200 -8.16 -21.44 -22.53
N TYR A 201 -7.35 -20.60 -23.17
CA TYR A 201 -7.75 -19.81 -24.33
C TYR A 201 -8.01 -20.71 -25.56
N ASN A 202 -9.18 -20.53 -26.18
CA ASN A 202 -9.56 -21.24 -27.39
C ASN A 202 -9.09 -20.50 -28.65
N TYR A 203 -7.81 -20.71 -29.02
CA TYR A 203 -7.21 -20.08 -30.20
C TYR A 203 -7.84 -20.52 -31.53
N GLN A 204 -8.49 -21.70 -31.58
CA GLN A 204 -9.16 -22.21 -32.77
C GLN A 204 -10.38 -21.38 -33.18
N GLY A 205 -10.91 -20.53 -32.29
CA GLY A 205 -11.99 -19.59 -32.61
C GLY A 205 -11.64 -18.66 -33.79
N ASN A 206 -10.38 -18.27 -33.90
CA ASN A 206 -9.88 -17.39 -34.97
C ASN A 206 -9.83 -18.08 -36.36
N ALA A 207 -9.96 -19.41 -36.44
CA ALA A 207 -9.91 -20.13 -37.72
C ALA A 207 -11.06 -19.74 -38.67
N ARG A 208 -12.18 -19.29 -38.11
CA ARG A 208 -13.40 -18.91 -38.85
C ARG A 208 -13.42 -17.43 -39.25
N ALA A 209 -12.47 -16.63 -38.79
CA ALA A 209 -12.43 -15.20 -39.07
C ALA A 209 -12.07 -14.94 -40.55
N LEU A 210 -12.95 -14.24 -41.27
CA LEU A 210 -12.77 -13.91 -42.68
C LEU A 210 -12.11 -12.55 -42.91
N ARG A 211 -12.26 -11.63 -41.95
CA ARG A 211 -11.73 -10.27 -41.99
C ARG A 211 -10.72 -10.05 -40.87
N LEU A 212 -9.82 -9.10 -41.08
CA LEU A 212 -8.84 -8.70 -40.06
C LEU A 212 -9.50 -8.17 -38.78
N GLY A 213 -10.59 -7.41 -38.91
CA GLY A 213 -11.32 -6.86 -37.76
C GLY A 213 -12.03 -7.92 -36.89
N ASP A 214 -12.23 -9.12 -37.42
CA ASP A 214 -12.87 -10.23 -36.69
C ASP A 214 -11.83 -11.11 -35.96
N LEU A 215 -10.52 -10.84 -36.13
CA LEU A 215 -9.45 -11.59 -35.48
C LEU A 215 -9.26 -11.11 -34.05
N ASP A 216 -9.32 -12.04 -33.10
CA ASP A 216 -8.92 -11.79 -31.73
C ASP A 216 -7.39 -11.83 -31.61
N MET A 217 -6.78 -10.66 -31.45
CA MET A 217 -5.34 -10.46 -31.26
C MET A 217 -4.93 -10.73 -29.81
N PHE A 218 -5.23 -11.93 -29.33
CA PHE A 218 -5.18 -12.30 -27.91
C PHE A 218 -3.86 -11.94 -27.23
N PHE A 219 -2.72 -12.27 -27.83
CA PHE A 219 -1.40 -11.98 -27.24
C PHE A 219 -1.21 -10.48 -26.90
N TRP A 220 -1.57 -9.59 -27.83
CA TRP A 220 -1.43 -8.14 -27.65
C TRP A 220 -2.44 -7.60 -26.63
N THR A 221 -3.68 -8.08 -26.70
CA THR A 221 -4.74 -7.71 -25.76
C THR A 221 -4.39 -8.13 -24.33
N LEU A 222 -3.94 -9.37 -24.15
CA LEU A 222 -3.54 -9.90 -22.84
C LEU A 222 -2.31 -9.18 -22.30
N ARG A 223 -1.31 -8.88 -23.14
CA ARG A 223 -0.15 -8.07 -22.76
C ARG A 223 -0.58 -6.73 -22.18
N ASN A 224 -1.56 -6.05 -22.78
CA ASN A 224 -2.07 -4.78 -22.27
C ASN A 224 -2.80 -4.96 -20.95
N TYR A 225 -3.67 -5.98 -20.82
CA TYR A 225 -4.32 -6.30 -19.55
C TYR A 225 -3.30 -6.59 -18.44
N ARG A 226 -2.27 -7.40 -18.70
CA ARG A 226 -1.18 -7.69 -17.75
C ARG A 226 -0.58 -6.41 -17.20
N LEU A 227 -0.17 -5.49 -18.08
CA LEU A 227 0.46 -4.23 -17.69
C LEU A 227 -0.50 -3.34 -16.90
N VAL A 228 -1.77 -3.24 -17.32
CA VAL A 228 -2.78 -2.44 -16.61
C VAL A 228 -3.09 -3.01 -15.22
N PHE A 229 -3.23 -4.33 -15.08
CA PHE A 229 -3.50 -4.95 -13.79
C PHE A 229 -2.32 -4.85 -12.83
N LEU A 230 -1.08 -4.96 -13.33
CA LEU A 230 0.11 -4.71 -12.51
C LEU A 230 0.17 -3.25 -12.06
N ALA A 231 -0.07 -2.29 -12.97
CA ALA A 231 -0.13 -0.87 -12.65
C ALA A 231 -1.23 -0.55 -11.62
N LEU A 232 -2.39 -1.21 -11.73
CA LEU A 232 -3.50 -1.06 -10.79
C LEU A 232 -3.11 -1.61 -9.41
N LEU A 233 -2.48 -2.79 -9.34
CA LEU A 233 -2.00 -3.36 -8.08
C LEU A 233 -1.04 -2.40 -7.38
N ASP A 234 -0.07 -1.85 -8.11
CA ASP A 234 0.93 -0.92 -7.56
C ASP A 234 0.30 0.41 -7.16
N GLY A 235 -0.66 0.91 -7.94
CA GLY A 235 -1.43 2.11 -7.63
C GLY A 235 -2.25 1.95 -6.37
N VAL A 236 -2.95 0.82 -6.21
CA VAL A 236 -3.72 0.50 -5.00
C VAL A 236 -2.78 0.34 -3.79
N LEU A 237 -1.65 -0.35 -3.95
CA LEU A 237 -0.66 -0.51 -2.89
C LEU A 237 -0.08 0.84 -2.46
N GLY A 238 0.29 1.69 -3.42
CA GLY A 238 0.76 3.04 -3.15
C GLY A 238 -0.29 3.89 -2.45
N TRP A 239 -1.56 3.79 -2.86
CA TRP A 239 -2.67 4.48 -2.22
C TRP A 239 -2.87 4.06 -0.76
N VAL A 240 -2.89 2.76 -0.46
CA VAL A 240 -3.07 2.29 0.93
C VAL A 240 -1.84 2.58 1.81
N LEU A 241 -0.63 2.58 1.23
CA LEU A 241 0.59 3.02 1.92
C LEU A 241 0.56 4.50 2.26
N TYR A 242 0.09 5.35 1.34
CA TYR A 242 -0.08 6.78 1.58
C TYR A 242 -1.08 7.04 2.70
N LEU A 243 -2.23 6.36 2.68
CA LEU A 243 -3.26 6.50 3.70
C LEU A 243 -2.77 6.04 5.09
N SER A 244 -2.04 4.93 5.15
CA SER A 244 -1.49 4.41 6.41
C SER A 244 -0.38 5.30 6.97
N ALA A 245 0.48 5.85 6.11
CA ALA A 245 1.60 6.69 6.51
C ALA A 245 1.17 8.10 6.97
N THR A 246 0.06 8.62 6.44
CA THR A 246 -0.48 9.94 6.82
C THR A 246 -1.46 9.90 7.99
N ASN A 247 -1.66 8.72 8.60
CA ASN A 247 -2.68 8.46 9.62
C ASN A 247 -4.11 8.80 9.19
N ARG A 248 -4.39 8.79 7.88
CA ARG A 248 -5.74 9.09 7.35
C ARG A 248 -6.65 7.88 7.40
N ALA A 249 -6.09 6.68 7.21
CA ALA A 249 -6.78 5.41 7.39
C ALA A 249 -5.78 4.32 7.80
N PHE A 250 -6.27 3.21 8.34
CA PHE A 250 -5.43 2.06 8.71
C PHE A 250 -4.33 2.41 9.73
N THR A 251 -4.68 3.29 10.68
CA THR A 251 -3.77 3.70 11.77
C THR A 251 -3.49 2.51 12.68
N GLN A 252 -2.23 2.09 12.74
CA GLN A 252 -1.82 1.10 13.74
C GLN A 252 -1.55 1.79 15.08
N PRO A 253 -2.23 1.38 16.16
CA PRO A 253 -1.91 1.88 17.48
C PRO A 253 -0.45 1.52 17.86
N PRO A 254 0.25 2.38 18.62
CA PRO A 254 1.58 2.04 19.12
C PRO A 254 1.52 0.76 19.93
N SER A 255 2.55 -0.08 19.81
CA SER A 255 2.60 -1.38 20.48
C SER A 255 2.54 -1.20 22.00
N PRO A 256 2.07 -2.19 22.78
CA PRO A 256 2.07 -2.11 24.24
C PRO A 256 3.45 -1.78 24.81
N ALA A 257 4.50 -2.37 24.23
CA ALA A 257 5.89 -2.08 24.60
C ALA A 257 6.27 -0.62 24.31
N GLU A 258 5.93 -0.08 23.14
CA GLU A 258 6.16 1.33 22.81
C GLU A 258 5.39 2.28 23.75
N ARG A 259 4.18 1.90 24.15
CA ARG A 259 3.38 2.69 25.11
C ARG A 259 4.05 2.70 26.49
N VAL A 260 4.49 1.55 26.98
CA VAL A 260 5.20 1.42 28.26
C VAL A 260 6.51 2.21 28.23
N GLU A 261 7.29 2.08 27.16
CA GLU A 261 8.54 2.84 27.00
C GLU A 261 8.30 4.34 26.97
N LYS A 262 7.24 4.81 26.27
CA LYS A 262 6.87 6.23 26.25
C LYS A 262 6.50 6.73 27.65
N ILE A 263 5.68 5.98 28.39
CA ILE A 263 5.29 6.31 29.76
C ILE A 263 6.50 6.31 30.68
N ASN A 264 7.39 5.32 30.55
CA ASN A 264 8.61 5.22 31.34
C ASN A 264 9.54 6.41 31.09
N ARG A 265 9.73 6.84 29.83
CA ARG A 265 10.49 8.05 29.50
C ARG A 265 9.89 9.31 30.11
N THR A 266 8.58 9.47 30.06
CA THR A 266 7.91 10.60 30.70
C THR A 266 8.04 10.56 32.23
N LEU A 267 7.93 9.36 32.82
CA LEU A 267 8.09 9.16 34.26
C LEU A 267 9.53 9.45 34.72
N LEU A 268 10.53 8.99 33.97
CA LEU A 268 11.93 9.28 34.23
C LEU A 268 12.22 10.79 34.15
N SER A 269 11.65 11.48 33.16
CA SER A 269 11.76 12.93 33.08
C SER A 269 11.10 13.63 34.28
N ALA A 270 9.87 13.22 34.66
CA ALA A 270 9.19 13.75 35.83
C ALA A 270 9.99 13.52 37.12
N LYS A 271 10.49 12.29 37.34
CA LYS A 271 11.35 11.93 38.47
C LYS A 271 12.62 12.79 38.53
N SER A 272 13.29 12.99 37.40
CA SER A 272 14.49 13.84 37.34
C SER A 272 14.20 15.29 37.75
N LYS A 273 13.07 15.84 37.30
CA LYS A 273 12.63 17.19 37.68
C LYS A 273 12.25 17.27 39.16
N MET A 274 11.53 16.28 39.68
CA MET A 274 11.20 16.21 41.11
C MET A 274 12.44 16.13 42.00
N ASN A 275 13.42 15.31 41.61
CA ASN A 275 14.69 15.22 42.33
C ASN A 275 15.44 16.56 42.29
N ALA A 276 15.50 17.22 41.13
CA ALA A 276 16.11 18.54 41.01
C ALA A 276 15.40 19.59 41.89
N LEU A 277 14.07 19.62 41.89
CA LEU A 277 13.28 20.48 42.77
C LEU A 277 13.52 20.16 44.26
N GLY A 278 13.62 18.88 44.62
CA GLY A 278 13.94 18.43 45.97
C GLY A 278 15.30 18.94 46.43
N ILE A 279 16.33 18.84 45.57
CA ILE A 279 17.67 19.39 45.82
C ILE A 279 17.59 20.91 45.98
N MET A 280 16.97 21.63 45.04
CA MET A 280 16.84 23.08 45.10
C MET A 280 16.15 23.54 46.38
N ARG A 281 15.04 22.90 46.77
CA ARG A 281 14.31 23.21 48.00
C ARG A 281 15.16 22.93 49.23
N ASN A 282 15.88 21.80 49.25
CA ASN A 282 16.76 21.46 50.36
C ASN A 282 17.93 22.45 50.49
N THR A 283 18.54 22.84 49.37
CA THR A 283 19.58 23.87 49.32
C THR A 283 19.05 25.22 49.80
N ALA A 284 17.89 25.65 49.31
CA ALA A 284 17.28 26.92 49.71
C ALA A 284 16.91 26.96 51.20
N LEU A 285 16.55 25.82 51.81
CA LEU A 285 16.26 25.73 53.24
C LEU A 285 17.51 25.64 54.13
N ARG A 286 18.63 25.14 53.58
CA ARG A 286 19.90 25.00 54.32
C ARG A 286 20.75 26.26 54.28
N ASP A 287 20.61 27.08 53.25
CA ASP A 287 21.31 28.36 53.11
C ASP A 287 20.50 29.50 53.77
N GLU A 288 21.13 30.26 54.66
CA GLU A 288 20.47 31.32 55.43
C GLU A 288 19.94 32.46 54.54
N ASP A 289 20.73 32.89 53.54
CA ASP A 289 20.36 33.99 52.65
C ASP A 289 19.20 33.56 51.75
N LEU A 290 19.29 32.39 51.12
CA LEU A 290 18.21 31.87 50.26
C LEU A 290 16.92 31.60 51.05
N ARG A 291 17.03 31.09 52.28
CA ARG A 291 15.88 30.86 53.16
C ARG A 291 15.20 32.17 53.52
N SER A 292 15.97 33.19 53.89
CA SER A 292 15.44 34.50 54.25
C SER A 292 14.71 35.16 53.07
N ARG A 293 15.28 35.09 51.87
CA ARG A 293 14.67 35.61 50.63
C ARG A 293 13.41 34.85 50.25
N SER A 294 13.42 33.52 50.38
CA SER A 294 12.23 32.72 50.13
C SER A 294 11.11 33.07 51.11
N HIS A 295 11.40 33.19 52.41
CA HIS A 295 10.42 33.63 53.40
C HIS A 295 9.91 35.04 53.13
N ALA A 296 10.80 35.98 52.80
CA ALA A 296 10.44 37.35 52.45
C ALA A 296 9.49 37.38 51.25
N TYR A 297 9.82 36.66 50.17
CA TYR A 297 8.96 36.52 49.01
C TYR A 297 7.58 35.98 49.37
N TRP A 298 7.50 34.85 50.07
CA TRP A 298 6.20 34.26 50.43
C TRP A 298 5.40 35.13 51.39
N SER A 299 6.05 35.80 52.35
CA SER A 299 5.39 36.73 53.26
C SER A 299 4.87 37.98 52.53
N HIS A 300 5.59 38.44 51.52
CA HIS A 300 5.17 39.55 50.67
C HIS A 300 4.00 39.14 49.79
N GLU A 301 4.04 37.95 49.18
CA GLU A 301 2.96 37.42 48.34
C GLU A 301 1.66 37.24 49.13
N VAL A 302 1.74 36.66 50.34
CA VAL A 302 0.56 36.53 51.22
C VAL A 302 -0.01 37.88 51.59
N ARG A 303 0.85 38.87 51.88
CA ARG A 303 0.41 40.23 52.20
C ARG A 303 -0.26 40.89 50.99
N LEU A 304 0.35 40.79 49.81
CA LEU A 304 -0.18 41.31 48.56
C LEU A 304 -1.54 40.66 48.23
N MET A 305 -1.65 39.34 48.37
CA MET A 305 -2.92 38.64 48.14
C MET A 305 -3.99 39.01 49.14
N ASN A 306 -3.64 39.22 50.41
CA ASN A 306 -4.59 39.72 51.40
C ASN A 306 -5.06 41.14 51.05
N GLU A 307 -4.16 42.04 50.66
CA GLU A 307 -4.50 43.40 50.25
C GLU A 307 -5.38 43.41 48.99
N VAL A 308 -5.08 42.55 48.01
CA VAL A 308 -5.92 42.38 46.81
C VAL A 308 -7.29 41.78 47.17
N MET A 309 -7.35 40.87 48.15
CA MET A 309 -8.60 40.29 48.66
C MET A 309 -9.39 41.23 49.57
N GLU A 310 -8.84 42.37 49.98
CA GLU A 310 -9.55 43.43 50.70
C GLU A 310 -10.27 44.40 49.75
N ASP A 311 -9.92 44.40 48.46
CA ASP A 311 -10.59 45.21 47.44
C ASP A 311 -11.99 44.68 47.16
N ARG A 312 -12.98 45.57 47.23
CA ARG A 312 -14.41 45.22 47.09
C ARG A 312 -14.72 44.66 45.72
N ASP A 313 -14.08 45.18 44.67
CA ASP A 313 -14.29 44.71 43.30
C ASP A 313 -13.80 43.27 43.11
N VAL A 314 -12.72 42.88 43.81
CA VAL A 314 -12.17 41.52 43.79
C VAL A 314 -13.03 40.58 44.62
N ILE A 315 -13.47 41.00 45.81
CA ILE A 315 -14.38 40.21 46.66
C ILE A 315 -15.68 39.90 45.92
N ASP A 316 -16.28 40.91 45.29
CA ASP A 316 -17.54 40.76 44.55
C ASP A 316 -17.35 39.86 43.31
N GLY A 317 -16.21 39.98 42.61
CA GLY A 317 -15.86 39.11 41.49
C GLY A 317 -15.58 37.65 41.91
N VAL A 318 -14.92 37.43 43.04
CA VAL A 318 -14.65 36.09 43.60
C VAL A 318 -15.96 35.46 44.09
N ASN A 319 -16.83 36.21 44.77
CA ASN A 319 -18.14 35.72 45.19
C ASN A 319 -19.05 35.40 44.00
N ASP A 320 -19.04 36.20 42.93
CA ASP A 320 -19.77 35.87 41.69
C ASP A 320 -19.22 34.58 41.04
N ALA A 321 -17.89 34.42 41.01
CA ALA A 321 -17.28 33.22 40.47
C ALA A 321 -17.62 31.97 41.31
N LEU A 322 -17.56 32.07 42.64
CA LEU A 322 -17.86 30.97 43.56
C LEU A 322 -19.34 30.61 43.60
N SER A 323 -20.25 31.57 43.40
CA SER A 323 -21.70 31.33 43.43
C SER A 323 -22.28 30.91 42.07
N ASN A 324 -21.78 31.46 40.96
CA ASN A 324 -22.41 31.30 39.66
C ASN A 324 -21.58 30.49 38.65
N ARG A 325 -20.26 30.34 38.82
CA ARG A 325 -19.37 29.77 37.78
C ARG A 325 -18.57 28.55 38.22
N ILE A 326 -18.39 28.35 39.52
CA ILE A 326 -17.52 27.32 40.08
C ILE A 326 -18.33 26.41 41.01
N ASN A 327 -18.38 25.12 40.69
CA ASN A 327 -18.99 24.13 41.57
C ASN A 327 -17.99 23.71 42.67
N ILE A 328 -18.08 24.36 43.83
CA ILE A 328 -17.25 24.08 45.01
C ILE A 328 -17.30 22.60 45.43
N GLN A 329 -18.44 21.93 45.24
CA GLN A 329 -18.62 20.52 45.62
C GLN A 329 -17.80 19.60 44.71
N ASP A 330 -17.70 19.93 43.43
CA ASP A 330 -16.86 19.18 42.49
C ASP A 330 -15.37 19.40 42.80
N ILE A 331 -14.97 20.62 43.14
CA ILE A 331 -13.59 20.93 43.55
C ILE A 331 -13.21 20.21 44.84
N SER A 332 -14.09 20.20 45.85
CA SER A 332 -13.82 19.49 47.11
C SER A 332 -13.69 17.99 46.89
N ARG A 333 -14.52 17.41 46.02
CA ARG A 333 -14.46 15.99 45.67
C ARG A 333 -13.19 15.64 44.89
N ASP A 334 -12.77 16.49 43.95
CA ASP A 334 -11.52 16.32 43.21
C ASP A 334 -10.30 16.44 44.13
N ALA A 335 -10.33 17.37 45.10
CA ALA A 335 -9.28 17.54 46.10
C ALA A 335 -9.18 16.32 47.04
N GLU A 336 -10.31 15.80 47.51
CA GLU A 336 -10.38 14.59 48.34
C GLU A 336 -9.87 13.37 47.56
N SER A 337 -10.32 13.19 46.31
CA SER A 337 -9.82 12.12 45.44
C SER A 337 -8.32 12.24 45.18
N TYR A 338 -7.79 13.45 44.97
CA TYR A 338 -6.36 13.67 44.81
C TYR A 338 -5.59 13.30 46.08
N ALA A 339 -6.08 13.73 47.26
CA ALA A 339 -5.46 13.41 48.55
C ALA A 339 -5.43 11.89 48.80
N GLU A 340 -6.54 11.19 48.58
CA GLU A 340 -6.62 9.73 48.71
C GLU A 340 -5.66 9.00 47.75
N ASN A 341 -5.57 9.43 46.49
CA ASN A 341 -4.68 8.83 45.50
C ASN A 341 -3.18 9.07 45.80
N VAL A 342 -2.85 10.17 46.48
CA VAL A 342 -1.47 10.47 46.91
C VAL A 342 -1.09 9.69 48.17
N LEU A 343 -2.06 9.39 49.05
CA LEU A 343 -1.84 8.67 50.32
C LEU A 343 -1.93 7.14 50.18
N GLN A 344 -2.73 6.61 49.27
CA GLN A 344 -2.85 5.15 49.04
C GLN A 344 -1.53 4.40 48.83
N PRO A 345 -0.52 4.94 48.11
CA PRO A 345 0.77 4.27 47.97
C PRO A 345 1.61 4.23 49.25
N LEU A 346 1.35 5.11 50.22
CA LEU A 346 2.08 5.19 51.49
C LEU A 346 1.51 4.22 52.54
N ASP A 347 0.21 3.95 52.49
CA ASP A 347 -0.44 2.99 53.40
C ASP A 347 -0.22 1.52 53.01
N ALA A 348 0.24 1.25 51.78
CA ALA A 348 0.53 -0.12 51.31
C ALA A 348 1.93 -0.63 51.68
N GLU A 349 2.79 0.21 52.27
CA GLU A 349 4.14 -0.15 52.76
C GLU A 349 4.27 -0.13 54.31
N LEU A 350 3.17 0.06 55.03
CA LEU A 350 3.04 -0.20 56.48
C LEU A 350 2.28 -1.51 56.72
#